data_AF-A0A1G9T2B6-F1
#
_entry.id   AF-A0A1G9T2B6-F1
#
_cell.length_a   1.000
_cell.length_b   1.000
_cell.length_c   1.000
_cell.angle_alpha   90.00
_cell.angle_beta   90.00
_cell.angle_gamma   90.00
#
_symmetry.space_group_name_H-M   'P 1'
#
loop_
_entity.id
_entity.type
_entity.pdbx_description
1 polymer ?
#
loop_
_entity_poly.entity_id
_entity_poly.type
_entity_poly.pdbx_seq_one_letter_code
_entity_poly.pdbx_strand_id
1 'polypeptide(L)'
;MSTAVWAFIGVVAGGLLTVAAQATAESLKARAAARARHEQRERATRQFQRDTLIELQAAMADYRAALDRDRTQLLPLRSTEQQLSAARARYQMLVHRVSSSAAREAALAWETAALPWFQGDDSGTAAAEAEAWETAMRVTGEAVRATD
;
A
#
# COMPACT_ATOMS: atom_id res chain seq x y z
N MET A 1 36.59 -6.92 -64.34
CA MET A 1 35.59 -6.01 -63.73
C MET A 1 34.66 -6.76 -62.76
N SER A 2 35.19 -7.66 -61.91
CA SER A 2 34.37 -8.60 -61.10
C SER A 2 34.71 -8.55 -59.60
N THR A 3 35.98 -8.45 -59.22
CA THR A 3 36.46 -8.39 -57.82
C THR A 3 36.04 -7.14 -57.04
N ALA A 4 36.01 -5.98 -57.68
CA ALA A 4 35.60 -4.73 -57.03
C ALA A 4 34.11 -4.70 -56.64
N VAL A 5 33.25 -5.36 -57.43
CA VAL A 5 31.81 -5.47 -57.16
C VAL A 5 31.57 -6.39 -55.97
N TRP A 6 32.28 -7.51 -55.88
CA TRP A 6 32.23 -8.42 -54.73
C TRP A 6 32.72 -7.78 -53.43
N ALA A 7 33.80 -6.97 -53.49
CA ALA A 7 34.30 -6.23 -52.33
C ALA A 7 33.29 -5.18 -51.84
N PHE A 8 32.64 -4.45 -52.76
CA PHE A 8 31.62 -3.47 -52.42
C PHE A 8 30.38 -4.13 -51.78
N ILE A 9 29.90 -5.25 -52.34
CA ILE A 9 28.79 -6.02 -51.76
C ILE A 9 29.15 -6.53 -50.36
N GLY A 10 30.38 -7.00 -50.14
CA GLY A 10 30.86 -7.42 -48.83
C GLY A 10 30.84 -6.31 -47.77
N VAL A 11 31.26 -5.08 -48.14
CA VAL A 11 31.23 -3.91 -47.24
C VAL A 11 29.81 -3.47 -46.93
N VAL A 12 28.92 -3.45 -47.94
CA VAL A 12 27.51 -3.08 -47.74
C VAL A 12 26.79 -4.11 -46.87
N ALA A 13 27.00 -5.40 -47.11
CA ALA A 13 26.42 -6.48 -46.31
C ALA A 13 26.97 -6.48 -44.87
N GLY A 14 28.28 -6.30 -44.69
CA GLY A 14 28.92 -6.21 -43.37
C GLY A 14 28.50 -4.95 -42.58
N GLY A 15 28.36 -3.81 -43.26
CA GLY A 15 27.88 -2.56 -42.66
C GLY A 15 26.43 -2.65 -42.18
N LEU A 16 25.54 -3.23 -42.99
CA LEU A 16 24.13 -3.44 -42.63
C LEU A 16 23.97 -4.43 -41.45
N LEU A 17 24.76 -5.50 -41.42
CA LEU A 17 24.78 -6.46 -40.31
C LEU A 17 25.24 -5.80 -38.99
N THR A 18 26.23 -4.90 -39.07
CA THR A 18 26.76 -4.21 -37.89
C THR A 18 25.74 -3.20 -37.32
N VAL A 19 25.03 -2.47 -38.19
CA VAL A 19 23.97 -1.53 -37.78
C VAL A 19 22.76 -2.26 -37.21
N ALA A 20 22.36 -3.40 -37.79
CA ALA A 20 21.29 -4.23 -37.25
C ALA A 20 21.66 -4.85 -35.89
N ALA A 21 22.91 -5.26 -35.69
CA ALA A 21 23.42 -5.75 -34.41
C ALA A 21 23.46 -4.65 -33.33
N GLN A 22 23.82 -3.42 -33.68
CA GLN A 22 23.79 -2.28 -32.77
C GLN A 22 22.36 -1.88 -32.38
N ALA A 23 21.45 -1.78 -33.34
CA ALA A 23 20.04 -1.45 -33.09
C ALA A 23 19.34 -2.51 -32.22
N THR A 24 19.63 -3.79 -32.44
CA THR A 24 19.10 -4.88 -31.60
C THR A 24 19.70 -4.86 -30.19
N ALA A 25 21.01 -4.61 -30.03
CA ALA A 25 21.66 -4.47 -28.73
C ALA A 25 21.12 -3.27 -27.93
N GLU A 26 20.85 -2.13 -28.57
CA GLU A 26 20.24 -0.96 -27.93
C GLU A 26 18.78 -1.23 -27.53
N SER A 27 18.00 -1.92 -28.37
CA SER A 27 16.63 -2.30 -28.02
C SER A 27 16.57 -3.27 -26.84
N LEU A 28 17.53 -4.19 -26.73
CA LEU A 28 17.64 -5.12 -25.61
C LEU A 28 18.07 -4.42 -24.33
N LYS A 29 19.01 -3.47 -24.40
CA LYS A 29 19.39 -2.61 -23.28
C LYS A 29 18.25 -1.70 -22.83
N ALA A 30 17.49 -1.13 -23.77
CA ALA A 30 16.32 -0.31 -23.47
C ALA A 30 15.21 -1.13 -22.80
N ARG A 31 14.96 -2.36 -23.27
CA ARG A 31 14.02 -3.29 -22.62
C ARG A 31 14.50 -3.75 -21.25
N ALA A 32 15.79 -4.02 -21.07
CA ALA A 32 16.37 -4.37 -19.78
C ALA A 32 16.28 -3.19 -18.78
N ALA A 33 16.58 -1.96 -19.22
CA ALA A 33 16.43 -0.76 -18.41
C ALA A 33 14.96 -0.46 -18.07
N ALA A 34 14.03 -0.71 -19.00
CA ALA A 34 12.59 -0.60 -18.74
C ALA A 34 12.12 -1.63 -17.71
N ARG A 35 12.56 -2.90 -17.83
CA ARG A 35 12.27 -3.96 -16.85
C ARG A 35 12.81 -3.61 -15.46
N ALA A 36 14.06 -3.16 -15.37
CA ALA A 36 14.66 -2.73 -14.10
C ALA A 36 13.89 -1.57 -13.44
N ARG A 37 13.42 -0.59 -14.22
CA ARG A 37 12.57 0.50 -13.73
C ARG A 37 11.20 0.01 -13.29
N HIS A 38 10.60 -0.94 -14.00
CA HIS A 38 9.32 -1.55 -13.61
C HIS A 38 9.45 -2.32 -12.30
N GLU A 39 10.45 -3.18 -12.17
CA GLU A 39 10.73 -3.90 -10.92
C GLU A 39 10.98 -2.95 -9.75
N GLN A 40 11.73 -1.87 -9.98
CA GLN A 40 11.97 -0.86 -8.94
C GLN A 40 10.67 -0.15 -8.52
N ARG A 41 9.80 0.18 -9.47
CA ARG A 41 8.48 0.77 -9.18
C ARG A 41 7.59 -0.20 -8.42
N GLU A 42 7.55 -1.47 -8.81
CA GLU A 42 6.76 -2.48 -8.10
C GLU A 42 7.25 -2.71 -6.68
N ARG A 43 8.57 -2.75 -6.46
CA ARG A 43 9.15 -2.80 -5.12
C ARG A 43 8.78 -1.58 -4.29
N ALA A 44 8.87 -0.38 -4.87
CA ALA A 44 8.49 0.86 -4.19
C ALA A 44 6.99 0.87 -3.83
N THR A 45 6.12 0.41 -4.74
CA THR A 45 4.67 0.30 -4.48
C THR A 45 4.38 -0.71 -3.37
N ARG A 46 5.02 -1.88 -3.39
CA ARG A 46 4.85 -2.89 -2.33
C ARG A 46 5.30 -2.35 -0.97
N GLN A 47 6.47 -1.71 -0.91
CA GLN A 47 6.96 -1.09 0.31
C GLN A 47 6.02 -0.01 0.83
N PHE A 48 5.54 0.88 -0.05
CA PHE A 48 4.58 1.91 0.33
C PHE A 48 3.27 1.31 0.89
N GLN A 49 2.75 0.24 0.28
CA GLN A 49 1.54 -0.42 0.78
C GLN A 49 1.77 -1.11 2.12
N ARG A 50 2.94 -1.74 2.29
CA ARG A 50 3.36 -2.32 3.57
C ARG A 50 3.40 -1.26 4.67
N ASP A 51 4.07 -0.15 4.42
CA ASP A 51 4.21 0.95 5.39
C ASP A 51 2.84 1.54 5.73
N THR A 52 1.97 1.72 4.73
CA THR A 52 0.60 2.20 4.93
C THR A 52 -0.23 1.24 5.80
N LEU A 53 -0.08 -0.08 5.62
CA LEU A 53 -0.76 -1.09 6.44
C LEU A 53 -0.27 -1.09 7.90
N ILE A 54 1.04 -0.95 8.11
CA ILE A 54 1.63 -0.83 9.46
C ILE A 54 1.13 0.45 10.13
N GLU A 55 1.13 1.58 9.42
CA GLU A 55 0.59 2.83 9.93
C GLU A 55 -0.91 2.73 10.23
N LEU A 56 -1.68 1.99 9.43
CA LEU A 56 -3.10 1.75 9.69
C LEU A 56 -3.30 1.00 11.01
N GLN A 57 -2.52 -0.06 11.28
CA GLN A 57 -2.60 -0.79 12.55
C GLN A 57 -2.30 0.11 13.75
N ALA A 58 -1.28 0.96 13.65
CA ALA A 58 -0.96 1.93 14.68
C ALA A 58 -2.09 2.95 14.88
N ALA A 59 -2.63 3.50 13.79
CA ALA A 59 -3.73 4.48 13.85
C ALA A 59 -5.02 3.87 14.42
N MET A 60 -5.30 2.60 14.13
CA MET A 60 -6.42 1.86 14.74
C MET A 60 -6.25 1.75 16.26
N ALA A 61 -5.05 1.40 16.73
CA ALA A 61 -4.76 1.32 18.17
C ALA A 61 -4.86 2.68 18.86
N ASP A 62 -4.32 3.72 18.23
CA ASP A 62 -4.40 5.10 18.74
C ASP A 62 -5.86 5.57 18.83
N TYR A 63 -6.68 5.25 17.81
CA TYR A 63 -8.09 5.62 17.79
C TYR A 63 -8.90 4.85 18.84
N ARG A 64 -8.68 3.54 19.01
CA ARG A 64 -9.30 2.75 20.08
C ARG A 64 -8.95 3.31 21.46
N ALA A 65 -7.68 3.66 21.68
CA ALA A 65 -7.24 4.25 22.95
C ALA A 65 -7.84 5.66 23.18
N ALA A 66 -8.05 6.44 22.12
CA ALA A 66 -8.72 7.73 22.23
C ALA A 66 -10.21 7.58 22.56
N LEU A 67 -10.89 6.60 21.96
CA LEU A 67 -12.29 6.26 22.27
C LEU A 67 -12.46 5.79 23.72
N ASP A 68 -11.54 4.96 24.22
CA ASP A 68 -11.55 4.49 25.60
C ASP A 68 -11.33 5.64 26.60
N ARG A 69 -10.39 6.55 26.30
CA ARG A 69 -10.19 7.77 27.09
C ARG A 69 -11.42 8.66 27.11
N ASP A 70 -12.05 8.87 25.96
CA ASP A 70 -13.26 9.70 25.85
C ASP A 70 -14.41 9.12 26.67
N ARG A 71 -14.65 7.80 26.58
CA ARG A 71 -15.67 7.08 27.35
C ARG A 71 -15.44 7.13 28.86
N THR A 72 -14.18 6.99 29.31
CA THR A 72 -13.84 6.96 30.75
C THR A 72 -13.82 8.36 31.38
N GLN A 73 -13.91 9.41 30.57
CA GLN A 73 -13.84 10.78 31.04
C GLN A 73 -15.18 11.26 31.61
N LEU A 74 -15.14 11.80 32.84
CA LEU A 74 -16.34 12.28 33.54
C LEU A 74 -16.88 13.61 33.02
N LEU A 75 -16.02 14.43 32.40
CA LEU A 75 -16.37 15.77 31.90
C LEU A 75 -15.75 15.97 30.51
N PRO A 76 -16.46 16.59 29.55
CA PRO A 76 -15.90 16.86 28.23
C PRO A 76 -14.73 17.84 28.33
N LEU A 77 -13.55 17.40 27.89
CA LEU A 77 -12.34 18.22 27.79
C LEU A 77 -12.02 18.41 26.31
N ARG A 78 -11.87 19.67 25.88
CA ARG A 78 -11.52 20.01 24.49
C ARG A 78 -10.25 19.32 24.01
N SER A 79 -9.29 19.06 24.89
CA SER A 79 -8.05 18.36 24.54
C SER A 79 -8.31 16.90 24.16
N THR A 80 -9.24 16.21 24.83
CA THR A 80 -9.62 14.83 24.51
C THR A 80 -10.41 14.76 23.22
N GLU A 81 -11.35 15.67 23.01
CA GLU A 81 -12.10 15.79 21.75
C GLU A 81 -11.15 16.05 20.56
N GLN A 82 -10.15 16.90 20.73
CA GLN A 82 -9.12 17.16 19.71
C GLN A 82 -8.27 15.93 19.43
N GLN A 83 -7.85 15.19 20.46
CA GLN A 83 -7.10 13.95 20.30
C GLN A 83 -7.92 12.88 19.59
N LEU A 84 -9.19 12.72 19.96
CA LEU A 84 -10.11 11.78 19.32
C LEU A 84 -10.33 12.14 17.85
N SER A 85 -10.59 13.42 17.56
CA SER A 85 -10.76 13.92 16.20
C SER A 85 -9.51 13.71 15.34
N ALA A 86 -8.31 13.98 15.88
CA ALA A 86 -7.05 13.76 15.19
C ALA A 86 -6.78 12.27 14.92
N ALA A 87 -7.02 11.41 15.91
CA ALA A 87 -6.88 9.96 15.76
C ALA A 87 -7.84 9.42 14.70
N ARG A 88 -9.11 9.84 14.74
CA ARG A 88 -10.13 9.47 13.74
C ARG A 88 -9.73 9.92 12.34
N ALA A 89 -9.31 11.18 12.18
CA ALA A 89 -8.92 11.71 10.88
C ALA A 89 -7.73 10.94 10.28
N ARG A 90 -6.72 10.63 11.10
CA ARG A 90 -5.57 9.83 10.68
C ARG A 90 -5.98 8.41 10.28
N TYR A 91 -6.80 7.76 11.10
CA TYR A 91 -7.34 6.43 10.81
C TYR A 91 -8.09 6.42 9.47
N GLN A 92 -9.07 7.31 9.27
CA GLN A 92 -9.87 7.36 8.04
C GLN A 92 -9.01 7.64 6.80
N MET A 93 -8.04 8.55 6.92
CA MET A 93 -7.09 8.81 5.83
C MET A 93 -6.34 7.53 5.42
N LEU A 94 -5.86 6.74 6.38
CA LEU A 94 -5.09 5.53 6.11
C LEU A 94 -5.95 4.40 5.55
N VAL A 95 -7.16 4.20 6.09
CA VAL A 95 -8.13 3.22 5.57
C VAL A 95 -8.37 3.41 4.06
N HIS A 96 -8.51 4.67 3.61
CA HIS A 96 -8.73 4.97 2.19
C HIS A 96 -7.46 4.91 1.32
N ARG A 97 -6.26 4.82 1.92
CA ARG A 97 -4.98 4.69 1.19
C ARG A 97 -4.54 3.25 0.98
N VAL A 98 -5.03 2.31 1.78
CA VAL A 98 -4.71 0.89 1.66
C VAL A 98 -5.32 0.29 0.40
N SER A 99 -4.49 -0.39 -0.40
CA SER A 99 -4.93 -1.06 -1.63
C SER A 99 -5.71 -2.35 -1.37
N SER A 100 -5.43 -3.05 -0.26
CA SER A 100 -6.14 -4.27 0.14
C SER A 100 -7.58 -3.97 0.55
N SER A 101 -8.55 -4.49 -0.22
CA SER A 101 -9.98 -4.36 0.10
C SER A 101 -10.33 -5.07 1.40
N ALA A 102 -9.81 -6.28 1.61
CA ALA A 102 -10.05 -7.05 2.84
C ALA A 102 -9.58 -6.32 4.09
N ALA A 103 -8.39 -5.71 4.06
CA ALA A 103 -7.86 -4.93 5.18
C ALA A 103 -8.71 -3.68 5.45
N ARG A 104 -9.15 -3.01 4.38
CA ARG A 104 -10.02 -1.84 4.47
C ARG A 104 -11.39 -2.19 5.07
N GLU A 105 -12.02 -3.23 4.56
CA GLU A 105 -13.34 -3.71 5.02
C GLU A 105 -13.28 -4.15 6.48
N ALA A 106 -12.25 -4.89 6.87
CA ALA A 106 -12.08 -5.32 8.26
C ALA A 106 -11.87 -4.12 9.22
N ALA A 107 -11.09 -3.11 8.81
CA ALA A 107 -10.92 -1.89 9.59
C ALA A 107 -12.26 -1.13 9.76
N LEU A 108 -13.01 -0.92 8.66
CA LEU A 108 -14.31 -0.25 8.71
C LEU A 108 -15.36 -1.03 9.52
N ALA A 109 -15.33 -2.35 9.46
CA ALA A 109 -16.19 -3.21 10.27
C ALA A 109 -15.90 -3.02 11.77
N TRP A 110 -14.61 -2.93 12.15
CA TRP A 110 -14.24 -2.58 13.52
C TRP A 110 -14.74 -1.19 13.94
N GLU A 111 -14.57 -0.14 13.12
CA GLU A 111 -15.09 1.20 13.45
C GLU A 111 -16.62 1.17 13.68
N THR A 112 -17.33 0.41 12.85
CA THR A 112 -18.80 0.25 12.96
C THR A 112 -19.20 -0.43 14.27
N ALA A 113 -18.42 -1.40 14.75
CA ALA A 113 -18.66 -2.07 16.04
C ALA A 113 -18.20 -1.21 17.24
N ALA A 114 -17.11 -0.46 17.08
CA ALA A 114 -16.51 0.34 18.15
C ALA A 114 -17.36 1.58 18.50
N LEU A 115 -17.91 2.27 17.50
CA LEU A 115 -18.64 3.53 17.75
C LEU A 115 -19.84 3.36 18.70
N PRO A 116 -20.77 2.42 18.51
CA PRO A 116 -21.89 2.23 19.43
C PRO A 116 -21.42 1.84 20.83
N TRP A 117 -20.43 0.95 20.93
CA TRP A 117 -19.85 0.54 22.20
C TRP A 117 -19.26 1.74 22.95
N PHE A 118 -18.37 2.52 22.34
CA PHE A 118 -17.70 3.63 23.04
C PHE A 118 -18.62 4.83 23.30
N GLN A 119 -19.69 5.01 22.52
CA GLN A 119 -20.68 6.07 22.72
C GLN A 119 -21.75 5.72 23.77
N GLY A 120 -21.70 4.51 24.34
CA GLY A 120 -22.66 4.08 25.37
C GLY A 120 -24.05 3.79 24.81
N ASP A 121 -24.13 3.45 23.52
CA ASP A 121 -25.35 2.91 22.93
C ASP A 121 -25.49 1.43 23.32
N ASP A 122 -26.68 1.04 23.78
CA ASP A 122 -27.01 -0.33 24.19
C ASP A 122 -26.96 -1.32 23.01
N SER A 123 -26.88 -0.83 21.77
CA SER A 123 -26.69 -1.64 20.57
C SER A 123 -25.27 -2.19 20.40
N GLY A 124 -24.27 -1.60 21.08
CA GLY A 124 -22.86 -2.01 21.01
C GLY A 124 -22.44 -2.91 22.17
N THR A 125 -21.96 -4.12 21.89
CA THR A 125 -21.37 -4.99 22.92
C THR A 125 -19.85 -4.93 22.89
N ALA A 126 -19.21 -4.97 24.07
CA ALA A 126 -17.76 -5.10 24.19
C ALA A 126 -17.22 -6.34 23.45
N ALA A 127 -18.01 -7.41 23.38
CA ALA A 127 -17.66 -8.63 22.65
C ALA A 127 -17.59 -8.40 21.13
N ALA A 128 -18.57 -7.70 20.55
CA ALA A 128 -18.56 -7.38 19.12
C ALA A 128 -17.39 -6.47 18.74
N GLU A 129 -17.07 -5.48 19.59
CA GLU A 129 -15.89 -4.64 19.39
C GLU A 129 -14.60 -5.46 19.44
N ALA A 130 -14.46 -6.36 20.42
CA ALA A 130 -13.27 -7.20 20.58
C ALA A 130 -13.07 -8.16 19.41
N GLU A 131 -14.13 -8.84 18.95
CA GLU A 131 -14.08 -9.74 17.81
C GLU A 131 -13.71 -8.99 16.51
N ALA A 132 -14.34 -7.84 16.29
CA ALA A 132 -14.04 -7.02 15.12
C ALA A 132 -12.61 -6.46 15.17
N TRP A 133 -12.13 -6.08 16.35
CA TRP A 133 -10.75 -5.65 16.58
C TRP A 133 -9.74 -6.76 16.25
N GLU A 134 -9.94 -7.97 16.78
CA GLU A 134 -9.07 -9.12 16.51
C GLU A 134 -9.05 -9.46 15.02
N THR A 135 -10.22 -9.44 14.38
CA THR A 135 -10.35 -9.66 12.94
C THR A 135 -9.59 -8.61 12.14
N ALA A 136 -9.77 -7.33 12.46
CA ALA A 136 -9.10 -6.25 11.76
C ALA A 136 -7.57 -6.32 11.93
N MET A 137 -7.07 -6.56 13.15
CA MET A 137 -5.63 -6.71 13.40
C MET A 137 -5.04 -7.93 12.69
N ARG A 138 -5.77 -9.05 12.65
CA ARG A 138 -5.34 -10.25 11.93
C ARG A 138 -5.27 -10.01 10.43
N VAL A 139 -6.35 -9.51 9.82
CA VAL A 139 -6.45 -9.31 8.35
C VAL A 139 -5.46 -8.25 7.87
N THR A 140 -5.28 -7.15 8.61
CA THR A 140 -4.25 -6.14 8.30
C THR A 140 -2.85 -6.74 8.41
N GLY A 141 -2.58 -7.54 9.44
CA GLY A 141 -1.29 -8.22 9.61
C GLY A 141 -1.01 -9.27 8.52
N GLU A 142 -2.02 -10.00 8.08
CA GLU A 142 -1.94 -10.90 6.91
C GLU A 142 -1.63 -10.12 5.63
N ALA A 143 -2.27 -8.97 5.43
CA ALA A 143 -1.99 -8.10 4.29
C ALA A 143 -0.55 -7.56 4.31
N VAL A 144 0.00 -7.23 5.49
CA VAL A 144 1.43 -6.84 5.63
C VAL A 144 2.34 -7.98 5.18
N ARG A 145 2.11 -9.21 5.67
CA ARG A 145 2.93 -10.38 5.30
C ARG A 145 2.81 -10.74 3.82
N ALA A 146 1.65 -10.52 3.21
CA ALA A 146 1.44 -10.76 1.78
C ALA A 146 2.18 -9.76 0.88
N THR A 147 2.71 -8.67 1.43
CA THR A 147 3.55 -7.71 0.69
C THR A 147 5.05 -8.02 0.72
N ASP A 148 5.49 -8.98 1.54
CA ASP A 148 6.86 -9.54 1.55
C ASP A 148 7.10 -10.46 0.34
#